data_AF-A0AA41MJJ9-F1
#
_entry.id   AF-A0AA41MJJ9-F1
#
_cell.length_a   1.000
_cell.length_b   1.000
_cell.length_c   1.000
_cell.angle_alpha   90.00
_cell.angle_beta   90.00
_cell.angle_gamma   90.00
#
_symmetry.space_group_name_H-M   'P 1'
#
loop_
_entity.id
_entity.type
_entity.pdbx_description
1 polymer ?
#
loop_
_entity_poly.entity_id
_entity_poly.type
_entity_poly.pdbx_seq_one_letter_code
_entity_poly.pdbx_strand_id
1 'polypeptide(L)'
;MALRMARSVLAAACSLRATPVLAVPCPPRPRPWRVRAGAVRALRTGPALLSDEFGALESVKAASELYSPLSGEVTEINEALAENPGLVNKSCYEDGWLIKMTLSDPSELDDLMSEEAYEKYVKSIEE
;
A
#
# COMPACT_ATOMS: atom_id res chain seq x y z
N MET A 1 -46.05 -29.23 52.88
CA MET A 1 -45.44 -30.54 52.58
C MET A 1 -45.07 -30.54 51.10
N ALA A 2 -43.86 -30.15 50.73
CA ALA A 2 -42.67 -31.01 50.69
C ALA A 2 -42.81 -32.09 49.58
N LEU A 3 -41.90 -32.34 48.64
CA LEU A 3 -40.55 -31.86 48.37
C LEU A 3 -40.13 -32.60 47.06
N ARG A 4 -39.39 -31.95 46.14
CA ARG A 4 -38.37 -32.54 45.22
C ARG A 4 -38.88 -33.57 44.17
N MET A 5 -38.31 -33.70 42.98
CA MET A 5 -36.90 -33.85 42.64
C MET A 5 -36.63 -33.39 41.20
N ALA A 6 -35.65 -32.51 41.06
CA ALA A 6 -34.82 -32.39 39.88
C ALA A 6 -33.77 -33.52 39.86
N ARG A 7 -33.33 -33.92 38.65
CA ARG A 7 -32.07 -34.62 38.24
C ARG A 7 -32.40 -35.69 37.16
N SER A 8 -31.61 -35.98 36.13
CA SER A 8 -30.32 -35.49 35.62
C SER A 8 -29.91 -36.38 34.41
N VAL A 9 -28.96 -35.89 33.60
CA VAL A 9 -27.98 -36.61 32.74
C VAL A 9 -28.42 -37.19 31.37
N LEU A 10 -27.95 -36.58 30.27
CA LEU A 10 -26.84 -37.06 29.39
C LEU A 10 -26.74 -36.10 28.18
N ALA A 11 -25.72 -35.25 28.10
CA ALA A 11 -24.39 -35.54 27.54
C ALA A 11 -24.34 -35.44 26.00
N ALA A 12 -23.80 -34.33 25.50
CA ALA A 12 -22.94 -34.32 24.31
C ALA A 12 -22.14 -33.02 24.31
N ALA A 13 -20.89 -33.12 24.73
CA ALA A 13 -19.89 -32.08 24.65
C ALA A 13 -19.62 -31.73 23.17
N CYS A 14 -19.61 -30.44 22.83
CA CYS A 14 -18.88 -29.97 21.66
C CYS A 14 -17.91 -28.88 22.11
N SER A 15 -16.64 -29.16 21.85
CA SER A 15 -15.44 -28.60 22.45
C SER A 15 -15.30 -27.09 22.27
N LEU A 16 -14.93 -26.39 23.36
CA LEU A 16 -14.08 -25.21 23.23
C LEU A 16 -12.79 -25.61 22.52
N ARG A 17 -12.31 -24.77 21.59
CA ARG A 17 -10.90 -24.38 21.47
C ARG A 17 -10.76 -23.26 20.44
N ALA A 18 -10.72 -22.04 20.97
CA ALA A 18 -9.90 -21.00 20.37
C ALA A 18 -8.44 -21.29 20.72
N THR A 19 -7.59 -21.46 19.70
CA THR A 19 -6.20 -20.99 19.70
C THR A 19 -5.67 -20.94 18.25
N PRO A 20 -4.88 -19.90 17.89
CA PRO A 20 -4.22 -19.73 16.59
C PRO A 20 -2.89 -20.52 16.54
N VAL A 21 -2.03 -20.28 15.52
CA VAL A 21 -0.63 -20.80 15.33
C VAL A 21 -0.61 -22.09 14.48
N LEU A 22 -0.09 -22.23 13.24
CA LEU A 22 0.83 -21.47 12.36
C LEU A 22 0.53 -21.83 10.89
N ALA A 23 0.42 -20.84 10.01
CA ALA A 23 0.61 -21.06 8.59
C ALA A 23 2.13 -21.05 8.31
N VAL A 24 2.70 -22.22 7.98
CA VAL A 24 4.07 -22.30 7.47
C VAL A 24 4.02 -22.23 5.94
N PRO A 25 4.75 -21.29 5.30
CA PRO A 25 4.78 -21.14 3.86
C PRO A 25 5.87 -22.03 3.23
N CYS A 26 5.64 -22.51 2.01
CA CYS A 26 6.68 -23.11 1.16
C CYS A 26 6.43 -22.76 -0.33
N PRO A 27 7.47 -22.70 -1.17
CA PRO A 27 7.83 -21.47 -1.86
C PRO A 27 7.53 -21.48 -3.36
N PRO A 28 7.28 -20.33 -4.01
CA PRO A 28 7.23 -20.24 -5.46
C PRO A 28 8.66 -20.16 -6.04
N ARG A 29 9.03 -21.19 -6.81
CA ARG A 29 10.31 -21.28 -7.54
C ARG A 29 10.61 -20.00 -8.35
N PRO A 30 11.83 -19.44 -8.33
CA PRO A 30 12.15 -18.25 -9.10
C PRO A 30 12.51 -18.62 -10.54
N ARG A 31 11.86 -17.96 -11.51
CA ARG A 31 12.43 -17.80 -12.86
C ARG A 31 13.45 -16.66 -12.81
N PRO A 32 14.52 -16.70 -13.61
CA PRO A 32 15.74 -15.96 -13.25
C PRO A 32 15.70 -14.43 -13.55
N TRP A 33 14.61 -13.89 -14.13
CA TRP A 33 14.62 -12.53 -14.70
C TRP A 33 13.22 -11.92 -14.81
N ARG A 34 12.38 -12.11 -13.78
CA ARG A 34 11.10 -11.42 -13.66
C ARG A 34 11.20 -10.44 -12.49
N VAL A 35 11.35 -9.15 -12.78
CA VAL A 35 11.25 -8.09 -11.76
C VAL A 35 9.82 -8.16 -11.23
N ARG A 36 9.64 -8.76 -10.05
CA ARG A 36 8.39 -8.62 -9.30
C ARG A 36 8.42 -7.20 -8.77
N ALA A 37 7.42 -6.39 -9.14
CA ALA A 37 7.16 -5.15 -8.41
C ALA A 37 7.08 -5.56 -6.92
N GLY A 38 7.94 -4.98 -6.10
CA GLY A 38 7.86 -5.16 -4.66
C GLY A 38 6.64 -4.40 -4.15
N ALA A 39 6.24 -4.70 -2.93
CA ALA A 39 5.05 -4.12 -2.35
C ALA A 39 5.18 -2.59 -2.24
N VAL A 40 4.10 -1.86 -2.53
CA VAL A 40 3.98 -0.47 -2.13
C VAL A 40 3.80 -0.47 -0.61
N ARG A 41 4.73 0.12 0.14
CA ARG A 41 4.60 0.23 1.60
C ARG A 41 4.22 1.65 1.99
N ALA A 42 3.26 1.71 2.92
CA ALA A 42 3.00 2.84 3.80
C ALA A 42 2.57 4.15 3.12
N LEU A 43 1.68 4.09 2.13
CA LEU A 43 0.90 5.28 1.75
C LEU A 43 0.04 5.68 2.95
N ARG A 44 0.27 6.87 3.49
CA ARG A 44 -0.48 7.40 4.63
C ARG A 44 -1.46 8.47 4.18
N THR A 45 -2.67 8.45 4.76
CA THR A 45 -3.60 9.58 4.70
C THR A 45 -3.27 10.59 5.80
N GLY A 46 -3.47 11.87 5.53
CA GLY A 46 -3.19 12.95 6.47
C GLY A 46 -2.54 14.19 5.82
N PRO A 47 -2.10 15.17 6.63
CA PRO A 47 -1.40 16.34 6.14
C PRO A 47 -0.06 15.93 5.54
N ALA A 48 0.20 16.38 4.31
CA ALA A 48 1.46 16.21 3.60
C ALA A 48 2.07 17.60 3.36
N LEU A 49 3.33 17.78 3.76
CA LEU A 49 4.07 19.02 3.52
C LEU A 49 4.95 18.86 2.27
N LEU A 50 5.31 19.98 1.64
CA LEU A 50 6.26 20.00 0.53
C LEU A 50 7.54 19.23 0.89
N SER A 51 7.95 18.30 0.02
CA SER A 51 9.13 17.45 0.21
C SER A 51 9.09 16.52 1.44
N ASP A 52 7.91 16.29 2.03
CA ASP A 52 7.74 15.31 3.10
C ASP A 52 7.55 13.90 2.54
N GLU A 53 8.05 12.89 3.25
CA GLU A 53 7.92 11.49 2.84
C GLU A 53 6.49 11.00 3.11
N PHE A 54 5.78 10.58 2.07
CA PHE A 54 4.41 10.04 2.21
C PHE A 54 4.32 8.53 2.02
N GLY A 55 5.40 7.88 1.58
CA GLY A 55 5.46 6.42 1.41
C GLY A 55 6.73 5.96 0.70
N ALA A 56 6.80 4.65 0.41
CA ALA A 56 7.92 4.07 -0.31
C ALA A 56 7.47 3.00 -1.31
N LEU A 57 8.11 2.99 -2.48
CA LEU A 57 8.01 1.93 -3.47
C LEU A 57 9.17 0.97 -3.31
N GLU A 58 8.88 -0.25 -2.89
CA GLU A 58 9.88 -1.31 -2.84
C GLU A 58 9.84 -2.12 -4.14
N SER A 59 11.00 -2.53 -4.59
CA SER A 59 11.21 -3.48 -5.67
C SER A 59 12.19 -4.55 -5.19
N VAL A 60 12.28 -5.66 -5.92
CA VAL A 60 13.26 -6.73 -5.61
C VAL A 60 14.71 -6.22 -5.69
N LYS A 61 14.95 -5.09 -6.36
CA LYS A 61 16.29 -4.53 -6.58
C LYS A 61 16.59 -3.26 -5.80
N ALA A 62 15.57 -2.50 -5.40
CA ALA A 62 15.75 -1.17 -4.82
C ALA A 62 14.48 -0.76 -4.06
N ALA A 63 14.64 0.11 -3.08
CA ALA A 63 13.54 0.87 -2.49
C ALA A 63 13.68 2.33 -2.92
N SER A 64 12.57 2.96 -3.28
CA SER A 64 12.50 4.38 -3.61
C SER A 64 11.52 5.04 -2.66
N GLU A 65 12.00 6.01 -1.89
CA GLU A 65 11.17 6.87 -1.05
C GLU A 65 10.37 7.83 -1.95
N LEU A 66 9.14 8.15 -1.52
CA LEU A 66 8.23 9.02 -2.25
C LEU A 66 8.01 10.31 -1.46
N TYR A 67 8.27 11.43 -2.13
CA TYR A 67 8.20 12.76 -1.56
C TYR A 67 7.01 13.54 -2.14
N SER A 68 6.29 14.25 -1.27
CA SER A 68 5.13 15.04 -1.70
C SER A 68 5.57 16.20 -2.59
N PRO A 69 5.01 16.34 -3.80
CA PRO A 69 5.35 17.44 -4.69
C PRO A 69 4.76 18.78 -4.23
N LEU A 70 3.74 18.75 -3.38
CA LEU A 70 2.95 19.92 -2.97
C LEU A 70 2.54 19.80 -1.50
N SER A 71 2.22 20.93 -0.88
CA SER A 71 1.66 21.04 0.47
C SER A 71 0.14 20.87 0.43
N GLY A 72 -0.39 19.99 1.29
CA GLY A 72 -1.80 19.60 1.19
C GLY A 72 -2.26 18.56 2.20
N GLU A 73 -3.44 17.99 1.95
CA GLU A 73 -3.97 16.87 2.72
C GLU A 73 -4.32 15.71 1.78
N VAL A 74 -3.79 14.52 2.08
CA VAL A 74 -4.03 13.29 1.33
C VAL A 74 -5.43 12.76 1.65
N THR A 75 -6.31 12.80 0.65
CA THR A 75 -7.72 12.40 0.78
C THR A 75 -7.96 10.93 0.45
N GLU A 76 -7.19 10.37 -0.49
CA GLU A 76 -7.41 9.01 -0.98
C GLU A 76 -6.08 8.33 -1.31
N ILE A 77 -6.02 7.03 -1.07
CA ILE A 77 -4.88 6.17 -1.43
C ILE A 77 -5.37 5.04 -2.34
N ASN A 78 -4.53 4.59 -3.27
CA ASN A 78 -4.91 3.51 -4.17
C ASN A 78 -4.76 2.13 -3.49
N GLU A 79 -5.85 1.62 -2.94
CA GLU A 79 -5.88 0.31 -2.28
C GLU A 79 -5.60 -0.85 -3.25
N ALA A 80 -5.83 -0.67 -4.57
CA ALA A 80 -5.56 -1.71 -5.56
C ALA A 80 -4.06 -2.06 -5.67
N LEU A 81 -3.19 -1.13 -5.28
CA LEU A 81 -1.74 -1.36 -5.25
C LEU A 81 -1.31 -2.31 -4.12
N ALA A 82 -2.12 -2.47 -3.08
CA ALA A 82 -1.85 -3.42 -2.00
C ALA A 82 -1.95 -4.87 -2.51
N GLU A 83 -2.92 -5.15 -3.38
CA GLU A 83 -3.10 -6.47 -3.99
C GLU A 83 -2.26 -6.65 -5.26
N ASN A 84 -2.10 -5.59 -6.05
CA ASN A 84 -1.39 -5.63 -7.32
C ASN A 84 -0.44 -4.44 -7.50
N PRO A 85 0.74 -4.47 -6.84
CA PRO A 85 1.75 -3.41 -7.00
C PRO A 85 2.33 -3.35 -8.43
N GLY A 86 2.09 -4.37 -9.25
CA GLY A 86 2.50 -4.39 -10.66
C GLY A 86 1.73 -3.42 -11.55
N LEU A 87 0.65 -2.80 -11.07
CA LEU A 87 -0.10 -1.77 -11.81
C LEU A 87 0.75 -0.54 -12.08
N VAL A 88 1.60 -0.13 -11.12
CA VAL A 88 2.53 1.00 -11.28
C VAL A 88 3.42 0.84 -12.51
N ASN A 89 3.87 -0.39 -12.79
CA ASN A 89 4.73 -0.68 -13.94
C ASN A 89 3.99 -0.74 -15.28
N LYS A 90 2.66 -0.96 -15.25
CA LYS A 90 1.85 -1.13 -16.47
C LYS A 90 1.16 0.16 -16.88
N SER A 91 0.64 0.89 -15.92
CA SER A 91 -0.06 2.15 -16.12
C SER A 91 0.23 3.07 -14.94
N CYS A 92 1.27 3.89 -15.05
CA CYS A 92 1.70 4.79 -13.98
C CYS A 92 0.78 6.01 -13.81
N TYR A 93 0.08 6.43 -14.86
CA TYR A 93 -0.79 7.61 -14.86
C TYR A 93 -2.27 7.30 -14.65
N GLU A 94 -2.74 6.11 -15.06
CA GLU A 94 -4.15 5.74 -14.92
C GLU A 94 -4.36 4.86 -13.68
N ASP A 95 -4.25 3.54 -13.79
CA ASP A 95 -4.60 2.61 -12.72
C ASP A 95 -3.56 2.55 -11.58
N GLY A 96 -2.34 3.02 -11.84
CA GLY A 96 -1.21 2.99 -10.92
C GLY A 96 -0.97 4.28 -10.15
N TRP A 97 -1.96 5.18 -10.10
CA TRP A 97 -1.89 6.37 -9.24
C TRP A 97 -1.64 5.99 -7.79
N LEU A 98 -0.87 6.81 -7.06
CA LEU A 98 -0.45 6.49 -5.69
C LEU A 98 -1.43 7.08 -4.67
N ILE A 99 -1.58 8.40 -4.71
CA ILE A 99 -2.39 9.17 -3.77
C ILE A 99 -3.17 10.26 -4.50
N LYS A 100 -4.29 10.67 -3.92
CA LYS A 100 -4.97 11.92 -4.26
C LYS A 100 -4.92 12.82 -3.05
N MET A 101 -4.62 14.09 -3.28
CA MET A 101 -4.52 15.09 -2.24
C MET A 101 -5.21 16.39 -2.64
N THR A 102 -5.64 17.15 -1.63
CA THR A 102 -6.09 18.53 -1.77
C THR A 102 -4.90 19.46 -1.63
N LEU A 103 -4.89 20.52 -2.42
CA LEU A 103 -3.80 21.51 -2.40
C LEU A 103 -4.12 22.61 -1.39
N SER A 104 -3.15 22.92 -0.53
CA SER A 104 -3.25 24.08 0.37
C SER A 104 -2.87 25.38 -0.33
N ASP A 105 -1.83 25.34 -1.17
CA ASP A 105 -1.33 26.48 -1.92
C ASP A 105 -1.23 26.14 -3.42
N PRO A 106 -2.04 26.75 -4.30
CA PRO A 106 -1.98 26.49 -5.73
C PRO A 106 -0.78 27.14 -6.43
N SER A 107 -0.08 28.10 -5.80
CA SER A 107 1.10 28.74 -6.39
C SER A 107 2.30 27.80 -6.47
N GLU A 108 2.35 26.76 -5.64
CA GLU A 108 3.40 25.71 -5.71
C GLU A 108 3.34 24.91 -7.04
N LEU A 109 2.24 24.99 -7.80
CA LEU A 109 2.15 24.37 -9.13
C LEU A 109 3.04 25.06 -10.17
N ASP A 110 3.30 26.35 -10.00
CA ASP A 110 4.13 27.13 -10.93
C ASP A 110 5.62 26.75 -10.82
N ASP A 111 6.03 26.18 -9.68
CA ASP A 111 7.39 25.69 -9.43
C ASP A 111 7.65 24.31 -10.05
N LEU A 112 6.59 23.60 -10.50
CA LEU A 112 6.72 22.30 -11.14
C LEU A 112 7.16 22.41 -12.60
N MET A 113 7.91 21.40 -13.05
CA MET A 113 8.34 21.33 -14.44
C MET A 113 7.16 21.01 -15.36
N SER A 114 7.09 21.70 -16.50
CA SER A 114 6.19 21.31 -17.59
C SER A 114 6.65 19.98 -18.21
N GLU A 115 5.74 19.31 -18.91
CA GLU A 115 6.04 18.06 -19.62
C GLU A 115 7.25 18.20 -20.56
N GLU A 116 7.29 19.28 -21.36
CA GLU A 116 8.41 19.56 -22.27
C GLU A 116 9.73 19.80 -21.54
N ALA A 117 9.69 20.45 -20.36
CA ALA A 117 10.87 20.69 -19.55
C ALA A 117 11.38 19.38 -18.93
N TYR A 118 10.47 18.51 -18.50
CA TYR A 118 10.81 17.22 -17.93
C TYR A 118 11.40 16.27 -18.99
N GLU A 119 10.86 16.25 -20.22
CA GLU A 119 11.43 15.45 -21.32
C GLU A 119 12.88 15.84 -21.62
N LYS A 120 13.17 17.14 -21.67
CA LYS A 120 14.55 17.66 -21.86
C LYS A 120 15.47 17.26 -20.70
N TYR A 121 14.97 17.33 -19.47
CA TYR A 121 15.73 16.93 -18.28
C TYR A 121 16.09 15.44 -18.32
N VAL A 122 15.12 14.56 -18.60
CA VAL A 122 15.38 13.11 -18.73
C VAL A 122 16.39 12.84 -19.83
N LYS A 123 16.24 13.48 -21.00
CA LYS A 123 17.19 13.31 -22.11
C LYS A 123 18.61 13.72 -21.74
N SER A 124 18.78 14.78 -20.94
CA SER A 124 20.09 15.23 -20.48
C SER A 124 20.79 14.29 -19.49
N ILE A 125 20.04 13.38 -18.86
CA ILE A 125 20.59 12.37 -17.93
C ILE A 125 21.02 11.11 -18.68
N GLU A 126 20.41 10.82 -19.83
CA GLU A 126 20.72 9.65 -20.66
C GLU A 126 21.94 9.85 -21.57
N GLU A 127 22.34 11.10 -21.83
CA GLU A 127 23.56 11.48 -22.57
C GLU A 127 24.81 11.52 -21.68
#